data_AF-A0A0P1I8S5-F1
#
_entry.id   AF-A0A0P1I8S5-F1
#
_cell.length_a   1.000
_cell.length_b   1.000
_cell.length_c   1.000
_cell.angle_alpha   90.00
_cell.angle_beta   90.00
_cell.angle_gamma   90.00
#
_symmetry.space_group_name_H-M   'P 1'
#
loop_
_entity.id
_entity.type
_entity.pdbx_description
1 polymer ?
#
loop_
_entity_poly.entity_id
_entity_poly.type
_entity_poly.pdbx_seq_one_letter_code
_entity_poly.pdbx_strand_id
1 'polypeptide(L)'
;MAKRHAETLARVEAETGVPGRIILAIWGRESGYGQVPIRHDAFQVLGTKGFMSTRSAYFTDELIAALKIAEARHPPLGTLKSSWAGALGQPQFMPSNFLTYAADGNGDGRADIWGSAEDTIASIGHFLSQHGWVTGRDWGFEVTVPTQISCALEGPDQGRPIQDWAEMGISRVSGRPFPAHELPGEGFLMMPAGRNGPAFIVTPNFYVLKDYNKSDLYALFVGHVGDRIQYGVGDFKARWGKVDALYRSDIAAMQRTLESQGHDVGGADGLPGFKTRRSIGRWQKATGRSPTCFPNAAMKSTLAQ
;
A
#
# COMPACT_ATOMS: atom_id res chain seq x y z
N MET A 1 5.95 -21.59 3.10
CA MET A 1 4.67 -20.99 2.68
C MET A 1 4.33 -21.34 1.23
N ALA A 2 5.04 -20.81 0.22
CA ALA A 2 4.74 -21.09 -1.20
C ALA A 2 4.60 -22.59 -1.54
N LYS A 3 5.58 -23.42 -1.17
CA LYS A 3 5.51 -24.88 -1.38
C LYS A 3 4.37 -25.56 -0.61
N ARG A 4 4.03 -25.04 0.58
CA ARG A 4 3.05 -25.66 1.48
C ARG A 4 1.61 -25.45 0.98
N HIS A 5 1.33 -24.29 0.39
CA HIS A 5 -0.01 -23.92 -0.10
C HIS A 5 -0.04 -23.78 -1.62
N ALA A 6 0.80 -24.53 -2.34
CA ALA A 6 1.00 -24.36 -3.78
C ALA A 6 -0.30 -24.56 -4.57
N GLU A 7 -1.11 -25.56 -4.20
CA GLU A 7 -2.39 -25.86 -4.86
C GLU A 7 -3.39 -24.71 -4.69
N THR A 8 -3.63 -24.27 -3.45
CA THR A 8 -4.53 -23.15 -3.14
C THR A 8 -4.08 -21.87 -3.83
N LEU A 9 -2.78 -21.56 -3.79
CA LEU A 9 -2.24 -20.36 -4.44
C LEU A 9 -2.43 -20.41 -5.96
N ALA A 10 -2.17 -21.56 -6.59
CA ALA A 10 -2.34 -21.72 -8.03
C ALA A 10 -3.81 -21.59 -8.44
N ARG A 11 -4.73 -22.17 -7.67
CA ARG A 11 -6.17 -22.05 -7.92
C ARG A 11 -6.64 -20.60 -7.78
N VAL A 12 -6.29 -19.94 -6.69
CA VAL A 12 -6.68 -18.53 -6.44
C VAL A 12 -6.05 -17.61 -7.49
N GLU A 13 -4.81 -17.84 -7.90
CA GLU A 13 -4.17 -17.09 -8.99
C GLU A 13 -4.91 -17.27 -10.32
N ALA A 14 -5.37 -18.49 -10.64
CA ALA A 14 -6.17 -18.75 -11.84
C ALA A 14 -7.54 -18.06 -11.82
N GLU A 15 -8.19 -18.00 -10.65
CA GLU A 15 -9.51 -17.38 -10.46
C GLU A 15 -9.45 -15.85 -10.45
N THR A 16 -8.40 -15.29 -9.85
CA THR A 16 -8.35 -13.86 -9.51
C THR A 16 -7.34 -13.08 -10.36
N GLY A 17 -6.40 -13.76 -11.00
CA GLY A 17 -5.26 -13.16 -11.69
C GLY A 17 -4.19 -12.58 -10.74
N VAL A 18 -4.37 -12.71 -9.42
CA VAL A 18 -3.44 -12.20 -8.41
C VAL A 18 -2.34 -13.22 -8.15
N PRO A 19 -1.06 -12.88 -8.38
CA PRO A 19 0.03 -13.82 -8.18
C PRO A 19 0.13 -14.32 -6.74
N GLY A 20 0.34 -15.63 -6.56
CA GLY A 20 0.48 -16.22 -5.22
C GLY A 20 1.60 -15.58 -4.38
N ARG A 21 2.66 -15.08 -5.02
CA ARG A 21 3.75 -14.33 -4.35
C ARG A 21 3.27 -13.04 -3.66
N ILE A 22 2.29 -12.35 -4.23
CA ILE A 22 1.72 -11.12 -3.69
C ILE A 22 0.81 -11.45 -2.51
N ILE A 23 -0.03 -12.48 -2.65
CA ILE A 23 -0.90 -12.97 -1.58
C ILE A 23 -0.08 -13.35 -0.35
N LEU A 24 1.02 -14.10 -0.55
CA LEU A 24 1.93 -14.47 0.54
C LEU A 24 2.63 -13.25 1.16
N ALA A 25 3.05 -12.27 0.36
CA ALA A 25 3.70 -11.08 0.89
C ALA A 25 2.74 -10.26 1.79
N ILE A 26 1.47 -10.15 1.42
CA ILE A 26 0.42 -9.54 2.26
C ILE A 26 0.22 -10.37 3.53
N TRP A 27 -0.04 -11.67 3.40
CA TRP A 27 -0.29 -12.52 4.56
C TRP A 27 0.88 -12.53 5.56
N GLY A 28 2.11 -12.54 5.05
CA GLY A 28 3.32 -12.40 5.85
C GLY A 28 3.40 -11.04 6.56
N ARG A 29 3.02 -9.95 5.88
CA ARG A 29 3.03 -8.60 6.45
C ARG A 29 1.97 -8.42 7.54
N GLU A 30 0.77 -8.92 7.30
CA GLU A 30 -0.39 -8.67 8.17
C GLU A 30 -0.33 -9.46 9.48
N SER A 31 0.10 -10.72 9.43
CA SER A 31 0.01 -11.60 10.60
C SER A 31 1.20 -12.55 10.78
N GLY A 32 2.27 -12.38 9.98
CA GLY A 32 3.39 -13.31 9.99
C GLY A 32 2.94 -14.73 9.63
N TYR A 33 2.04 -14.86 8.65
CA TYR A 33 1.41 -16.13 8.26
C TYR A 33 0.60 -16.78 9.40
N GLY A 34 -0.10 -15.97 10.19
CA GLY A 34 -0.88 -16.42 11.35
C GLY A 34 -0.07 -16.76 12.60
N GLN A 35 1.25 -16.59 12.59
CA GLN A 35 2.08 -16.87 13.77
C GLN A 35 1.95 -15.82 14.88
N VAL A 36 1.51 -14.61 14.54
CA VAL A 36 1.25 -13.55 15.53
C VAL A 36 -0.16 -13.73 16.09
N PRO A 37 -0.34 -14.00 17.40
CA PRO A 37 -1.67 -14.24 17.94
C PRO A 37 -2.53 -12.98 17.90
N ILE A 38 -3.76 -13.13 17.39
CA ILE A 38 -4.78 -12.09 17.37
C ILE A 38 -5.65 -12.25 18.61
N ARG A 39 -5.52 -11.33 19.56
CA ARG A 39 -5.96 -11.56 20.95
C ARG A 39 -7.20 -10.78 21.37
N HIS A 40 -7.51 -9.67 20.70
CA HIS A 40 -8.55 -8.78 21.20
C HIS A 40 -9.94 -9.25 20.75
N ASP A 41 -10.92 -9.07 21.63
CA ASP A 41 -12.33 -9.22 21.25
C ASP A 41 -12.73 -8.07 20.30
N ALA A 42 -13.25 -8.42 19.12
CA ALA A 42 -13.60 -7.43 18.11
C ALA A 42 -14.70 -6.46 18.57
N PHE A 43 -15.72 -6.94 19.29
CA PHE A 43 -16.80 -6.09 19.78
C PHE A 43 -16.30 -5.08 20.81
N GLN A 44 -15.43 -5.52 21.73
CA GLN A 44 -14.81 -4.63 22.70
C GLN A 44 -13.98 -3.55 22.02
N VAL A 45 -13.11 -3.92 21.07
CA VAL A 45 -12.24 -2.96 20.37
C VAL A 45 -13.06 -1.97 19.54
N LEU A 46 -13.98 -2.48 18.72
CA LEU A 46 -14.78 -1.65 17.81
C LEU A 46 -15.77 -0.78 18.60
N GLY A 47 -16.40 -1.30 19.66
CA GLY A 47 -17.24 -0.53 20.57
C GLY A 47 -16.49 0.59 21.27
N THR A 48 -15.28 0.30 21.77
CA THR A 48 -14.41 1.34 22.36
C THR A 48 -14.07 2.42 21.34
N LYS A 49 -13.74 2.05 20.10
CA LYS A 49 -13.40 3.03 19.05
C LYS A 49 -14.62 3.80 18.53
N GLY A 50 -15.77 3.14 18.42
CA GLY A 50 -17.05 3.78 18.09
C GLY A 50 -17.42 4.85 19.13
N PHE A 51 -17.08 4.61 20.40
CA PHE A 51 -17.32 5.58 21.48
C PHE A 51 -16.25 6.67 21.57
N MET A 52 -14.95 6.34 21.50
CA MET A 52 -13.86 7.25 21.91
C MET A 52 -12.97 7.79 20.78
N SER A 53 -13.02 7.23 19.56
CA SER A 53 -12.06 7.61 18.52
C SER A 53 -12.46 8.89 17.79
N THR A 54 -11.49 9.53 17.13
CA THR A 54 -11.73 10.66 16.21
C THR A 54 -12.49 10.26 14.94
N ARG A 55 -12.73 8.96 14.73
CA ARG A 55 -13.47 8.37 13.60
C ARG A 55 -14.64 7.53 14.11
N SER A 56 -15.33 7.99 15.15
CA SER A 56 -16.42 7.27 15.83
C SER A 56 -17.48 6.71 14.87
N ALA A 57 -17.93 7.50 13.89
CA ALA A 57 -18.91 7.06 12.90
C ALA A 57 -18.43 5.84 12.11
N TYR A 58 -17.21 5.91 11.55
CA TYR A 58 -16.60 4.79 10.81
C TYR A 58 -16.51 3.52 11.66
N PHE A 59 -16.03 3.62 12.91
CA PHE A 59 -15.92 2.45 13.77
C PHE A 59 -17.28 1.94 14.29
N THR A 60 -18.31 2.79 14.32
CA THR A 60 -19.69 2.36 14.59
C THR A 60 -20.21 1.50 13.45
N ASP A 61 -19.96 1.88 12.20
CA ASP A 61 -20.32 1.07 11.03
C ASP A 61 -19.58 -0.28 11.02
N GLU A 62 -18.29 -0.28 11.37
CA GLU A 62 -17.51 -1.52 11.50
C GLU A 62 -18.00 -2.42 12.65
N LEU A 63 -18.45 -1.83 13.77
CA LEU A 63 -19.10 -2.60 14.85
C LEU A 63 -20.41 -3.24 14.36
N ILE A 64 -21.24 -2.51 13.60
CA ILE A 64 -22.46 -3.06 13.01
C ILE A 64 -22.13 -4.20 12.04
N ALA A 65 -21.10 -4.03 11.20
CA ALA A 65 -20.62 -5.10 10.33
C ALA A 65 -20.16 -6.33 11.14
N ALA A 66 -19.43 -6.16 12.24
CA ALA A 66 -19.05 -7.26 13.12
C ALA A 66 -20.26 -7.99 13.72
N LEU A 67 -21.32 -7.27 14.09
CA LEU A 67 -22.57 -7.88 14.58
C LEU A 67 -23.26 -8.72 13.51
N LYS A 68 -23.29 -8.24 12.26
CA LYS A 68 -23.81 -9.02 11.11
C LYS A 68 -23.02 -10.30 10.87
N ILE A 69 -21.70 -10.26 11.01
CA ILE A 69 -20.84 -11.46 10.88
C ILE A 69 -21.22 -12.51 11.94
N ALA A 70 -21.45 -12.08 13.18
CA ALA A 70 -21.82 -12.99 14.27
C ALA A 70 -23.23 -13.56 14.10
N GLU A 71 -24.19 -12.77 13.62
CA GLU A 71 -25.55 -13.24 13.31
C GLU A 71 -25.56 -14.34 12.24
N ALA A 72 -24.75 -14.17 11.19
CA ALA A 72 -24.63 -15.12 10.09
C ALA A 72 -23.88 -16.44 10.44
N ARG A 73 -23.49 -16.63 11.72
CA ARG A 73 -22.83 -17.85 12.26
C ARG A 73 -21.49 -18.22 11.60
N HIS A 74 -20.78 -17.26 11.02
CA HIS A 74 -19.53 -17.51 10.31
C HIS A 74 -18.34 -17.88 11.22
N PRO A 75 -18.28 -17.40 12.48
CA PRO A 75 -17.49 -18.02 13.55
C PRO A 75 -18.32 -18.27 14.84
N PRO A 76 -17.96 -19.24 15.71
CA PRO A 76 -18.58 -19.39 17.03
C PRO A 76 -18.53 -18.08 17.85
N LEU A 77 -19.59 -17.78 18.60
CA LEU A 77 -19.61 -16.62 19.50
C LEU A 77 -18.39 -16.67 20.45
N GLY A 78 -17.64 -15.57 20.53
CA GLY A 78 -16.41 -15.45 21.32
C GLY A 78 -15.09 -15.69 20.56
N THR A 79 -15.14 -16.12 19.30
CA THR A 79 -13.95 -16.33 18.46
C THR A 79 -13.71 -15.22 17.43
N LEU A 80 -14.54 -14.18 17.37
CA LEU A 80 -14.32 -13.00 16.53
C LEU A 80 -13.14 -12.18 17.08
N LYS A 81 -11.91 -12.61 16.77
CA LYS A 81 -10.69 -11.96 17.25
C LYS A 81 -10.22 -10.89 16.28
N SER A 82 -9.69 -9.81 16.84
CA SER A 82 -9.16 -8.68 16.09
C SER A 82 -7.82 -8.19 16.66
N SER A 83 -7.12 -7.38 15.87
CA SER A 83 -6.04 -6.54 16.37
C SER A 83 -6.59 -5.42 17.26
N TRP A 84 -5.70 -4.70 17.92
CA TRP A 84 -6.06 -3.51 18.70
C TRP A 84 -6.77 -2.43 17.86
N ALA A 85 -6.66 -2.50 16.53
CA ALA A 85 -7.30 -1.59 15.59
C ALA A 85 -8.70 -2.04 15.14
N GLY A 86 -9.11 -3.28 15.45
CA GLY A 86 -10.39 -3.84 15.03
C GLY A 86 -10.33 -4.67 13.75
N ALA A 87 -9.12 -4.89 13.19
CA ALA A 87 -8.91 -5.72 12.01
C ALA A 87 -8.92 -7.22 12.37
N LEU A 88 -9.75 -7.97 11.66
CA LEU A 88 -10.12 -9.36 11.88
C LEU A 88 -9.15 -10.33 11.21
N GLY A 89 -8.88 -11.44 11.90
CA GLY A 89 -8.23 -12.61 11.33
C GLY A 89 -6.84 -12.37 10.74
N GLN A 90 -6.31 -13.42 10.11
CA GLN A 90 -5.00 -13.42 9.51
C GLN A 90 -4.79 -12.40 8.37
N PRO A 91 -5.79 -12.07 7.51
CA PRO A 91 -5.65 -11.03 6.51
C PRO A 91 -5.82 -9.61 7.06
N GLN A 92 -6.14 -9.44 8.36
CA GLN A 92 -6.38 -8.13 8.99
C GLN A 92 -7.47 -7.31 8.27
N PHE A 93 -8.56 -7.95 7.90
CA PHE A 93 -9.71 -7.27 7.30
C PHE A 93 -10.51 -6.50 8.35
N MET A 94 -10.89 -5.26 8.05
CA MET A 94 -11.97 -4.63 8.78
C MET A 94 -13.27 -5.43 8.58
N PRO A 95 -14.20 -5.48 9.55
CA PRO A 95 -15.45 -6.24 9.44
C PRO A 95 -16.23 -6.02 8.14
N SER A 96 -16.32 -4.79 7.64
CA SER A 96 -16.94 -4.47 6.35
C SER A 96 -16.25 -5.16 5.16
N ASN A 97 -14.92 -5.23 5.19
CA ASN A 97 -14.13 -5.95 4.20
C ASN A 97 -14.32 -7.47 4.33
N PHE A 98 -14.50 -8.01 5.53
CA PHE A 98 -14.85 -9.42 5.69
C PHE A 98 -16.18 -9.73 5.00
N LEU A 99 -17.23 -8.95 5.28
CA LEU A 99 -18.55 -9.17 4.68
C LEU A 99 -18.53 -9.13 3.15
N THR A 100 -17.66 -8.31 2.58
CA THR A 100 -17.58 -8.13 1.12
C THR A 100 -16.64 -9.11 0.46
N TYR A 101 -15.51 -9.43 1.09
CA TYR A 101 -14.37 -10.07 0.43
C TYR A 101 -13.89 -11.39 1.04
N ALA A 102 -14.41 -11.80 2.20
CA ALA A 102 -14.04 -13.09 2.75
C ALA A 102 -14.56 -14.22 1.84
N ALA A 103 -13.67 -15.16 1.50
CA ALA A 103 -13.94 -16.23 0.56
C ALA A 103 -13.63 -17.60 1.19
N ASP A 104 -14.47 -18.57 0.89
CA ASP A 104 -14.25 -19.99 1.21
C ASP A 104 -13.20 -20.56 0.27
N GLY A 105 -12.02 -20.86 0.82
CA GLY A 105 -10.88 -21.37 0.08
C GLY A 105 -10.76 -22.89 0.13
N ASN A 106 -11.51 -23.59 0.97
CA ASN A 106 -11.41 -25.05 1.11
C ASN A 106 -12.68 -25.80 0.67
N GLY A 107 -13.77 -25.09 0.40
CA GLY A 107 -15.06 -25.61 -0.03
C GLY A 107 -15.96 -26.13 1.10
N ASP A 108 -15.69 -25.79 2.36
CA ASP A 108 -16.46 -26.25 3.52
C ASP A 108 -17.73 -25.41 3.81
N GLY A 109 -17.97 -24.37 3.01
CA GLY A 109 -19.09 -23.44 3.13
C GLY A 109 -18.83 -22.28 4.09
N ARG A 110 -17.60 -22.08 4.58
CA ARG A 110 -17.23 -21.00 5.52
C ARG A 110 -15.98 -20.27 5.03
N ALA A 111 -15.87 -18.99 5.42
CA ALA A 111 -14.67 -18.19 5.22
C ALA A 111 -13.99 -17.94 6.58
N ASP A 112 -13.35 -18.97 7.14
CA ASP A 112 -12.60 -18.89 8.39
C ASP A 112 -11.22 -18.25 8.17
N ILE A 113 -11.21 -16.91 8.08
CA ILE A 113 -9.96 -16.14 7.98
C ILE A 113 -9.11 -16.13 9.26
N TRP A 114 -9.48 -16.87 10.30
CA TRP A 114 -8.69 -17.02 11.53
C TRP A 114 -7.91 -18.32 11.54
N GLY A 115 -8.56 -19.45 11.23
CA GLY A 115 -7.98 -20.79 11.30
C GLY A 115 -7.58 -21.40 9.95
N SER A 116 -8.21 -20.99 8.84
CA SER A 116 -7.99 -21.56 7.51
C SER A 116 -6.96 -20.74 6.72
N ALA A 117 -5.87 -21.40 6.35
CA ALA A 117 -4.87 -20.81 5.46
C ALA A 117 -5.46 -20.62 4.05
N GLU A 118 -6.28 -21.57 3.63
CA GLU A 118 -6.95 -21.61 2.34
C GLU A 118 -7.90 -20.41 2.20
N ASP A 119 -8.72 -20.14 3.21
CA ASP A 119 -9.68 -19.02 3.21
C ASP A 119 -8.94 -17.69 3.31
N THR A 120 -7.84 -17.64 4.06
CA THR A 120 -6.99 -16.44 4.12
C THR A 120 -6.40 -16.11 2.74
N ILE A 121 -5.85 -17.11 2.04
CA ILE A 121 -5.29 -16.97 0.70
C ILE A 121 -6.38 -16.53 -0.29
N ALA A 122 -7.54 -17.21 -0.29
CA ALA A 122 -8.66 -16.91 -1.16
C ALA A 122 -9.21 -15.50 -0.91
N SER A 123 -9.37 -15.10 0.34
CA SER A 123 -9.88 -13.79 0.73
C SER A 123 -8.94 -12.65 0.30
N ILE A 124 -7.62 -12.80 0.43
CA ILE A 124 -6.64 -11.80 -0.03
C ILE A 124 -6.69 -11.68 -1.57
N GLY A 125 -6.71 -12.81 -2.28
CA GLY A 125 -6.81 -12.81 -3.74
C GLY A 125 -8.10 -12.17 -4.23
N HIS A 126 -9.22 -12.52 -3.61
CA HIS A 126 -10.53 -11.97 -3.94
C HIS A 126 -10.60 -10.45 -3.67
N PHE A 127 -10.08 -9.98 -2.52
CA PHE A 127 -9.98 -8.56 -2.22
C PHE A 127 -9.22 -7.81 -3.32
N LEU A 128 -8.01 -8.24 -3.67
CA LEU A 128 -7.19 -7.53 -4.65
C LEU A 128 -7.83 -7.54 -6.05
N SER A 129 -8.43 -8.66 -6.45
CA SER A 129 -9.15 -8.77 -7.71
C SER A 129 -10.36 -7.82 -7.78
N GLN A 130 -11.18 -7.77 -6.72
CA GLN A 130 -12.31 -6.84 -6.65
C GLN A 130 -11.89 -5.36 -6.59
N HIS A 131 -10.67 -5.08 -6.13
CA HIS A 131 -10.10 -3.72 -6.14
C HIS A 131 -9.40 -3.37 -7.47
N GLY A 132 -9.52 -4.22 -8.49
CA GLY A 132 -9.05 -3.91 -9.84
C GLY A 132 -7.60 -4.33 -10.12
N TRP A 133 -7.11 -5.39 -9.46
CA TRP A 133 -5.86 -6.02 -9.87
C TRP A 133 -5.89 -6.36 -11.36
N VAL A 134 -4.88 -5.90 -12.09
CA VAL A 134 -4.73 -6.11 -13.53
C VAL A 134 -3.83 -7.33 -13.75
N THR A 135 -4.45 -8.43 -14.17
CA THR A 135 -3.78 -9.69 -14.49
C THR A 135 -2.66 -9.51 -15.49
N GLY A 136 -1.52 -10.16 -15.26
CA GLY A 136 -0.36 -10.13 -16.15
C GLY A 136 0.50 -8.88 -16.05
N ARG A 137 0.08 -7.85 -15.30
CA ARG A 137 0.91 -6.67 -15.03
C ARG A 137 1.71 -6.82 -13.75
N ASP A 138 2.94 -6.30 -13.75
CA ASP A 138 3.78 -6.27 -12.54
C ASP A 138 3.31 -5.18 -11.57
N TRP A 139 3.79 -5.17 -10.32
CA TRP A 139 3.50 -4.08 -9.38
C TRP A 139 4.34 -2.83 -9.68
N GLY A 140 5.58 -3.01 -10.14
CA GLY A 140 6.48 -1.91 -10.48
C GLY A 140 7.92 -2.33 -10.70
N PHE A 141 8.74 -1.35 -11.10
CA PHE A 141 10.15 -1.55 -11.46
C PHE A 141 11.01 -0.50 -10.76
N GLU A 142 12.10 -0.91 -10.10
CA GLU A 142 13.12 0.04 -9.63
C GLU A 142 13.84 0.66 -10.83
N VAL A 143 13.97 1.98 -10.83
CA VAL A 143 14.51 2.75 -11.95
C VAL A 143 15.55 3.79 -11.52
N THR A 144 16.43 4.12 -12.46
CA THR A 144 17.28 5.30 -12.40
C THR A 144 16.52 6.47 -13.03
N VAL A 145 16.38 7.58 -12.30
CA VAL A 145 15.73 8.80 -12.79
C VAL A 145 16.79 9.87 -13.03
N PRO A 146 17.06 10.28 -14.28
CA PRO A 146 18.03 11.32 -14.58
C PRO A 146 17.74 12.63 -13.82
N THR A 147 18.76 13.43 -13.50
CA THR A 147 18.62 14.63 -12.65
C THR A 147 17.78 15.73 -13.30
N GLN A 148 17.79 15.80 -14.64
CA GLN A 148 16.98 16.74 -15.41
C GLN A 148 15.47 16.44 -15.37
N ILE A 149 15.08 15.20 -15.06
CA ILE A 149 13.67 14.82 -14.94
C ILE A 149 13.15 15.33 -13.60
N SER A 150 12.02 16.04 -13.58
CA SER A 150 11.52 16.58 -12.31
C SER A 150 10.97 15.46 -11.41
N CYS A 151 11.39 15.42 -10.15
CA CYS A 151 10.76 14.56 -9.14
C CYS A 151 9.31 14.97 -8.85
N ALA A 152 8.89 16.18 -9.28
CA ALA A 152 7.50 16.63 -9.18
C ALA A 152 6.56 16.02 -10.24
N LEU A 153 7.06 15.10 -11.06
CA LEU A 153 6.25 14.23 -11.91
C LEU A 153 5.73 12.99 -11.15
N GLU A 154 6.02 12.87 -9.85
CA GLU A 154 5.52 11.80 -9.00
C GLU A 154 3.98 11.84 -8.85
N GLY A 155 3.36 10.65 -8.82
CA GLY A 155 1.97 10.45 -8.40
C GLY A 155 1.09 9.72 -9.42
N PRO A 156 -0.05 9.16 -8.97
CA PRO A 156 -1.03 8.50 -9.84
C PRO A 156 -1.71 9.47 -10.82
N ASP A 157 -1.82 10.74 -10.44
CA ASP A 157 -2.40 11.82 -11.25
C ASP A 157 -1.40 12.43 -12.25
N GLN A 158 -0.25 11.77 -12.45
CA GLN A 158 0.79 12.12 -13.43
C GLN A 158 1.16 10.90 -14.28
N GLY A 159 0.26 9.91 -14.36
CA GLY A 159 0.44 8.68 -15.13
C GLY A 159 0.69 8.93 -16.61
N ARG A 160 1.55 8.08 -17.18
CA ARG A 160 1.93 8.08 -18.60
C ARG A 160 2.24 6.65 -19.05
N PRO A 161 2.13 6.33 -20.35
CA PRO A 161 2.70 5.11 -20.90
C PRO A 161 4.15 4.89 -20.44
N ILE A 162 4.53 3.66 -20.09
CA ILE A 162 5.89 3.32 -19.64
C ILE A 162 6.94 3.65 -20.71
N GLN A 163 6.58 3.54 -21.99
CA GLN A 163 7.44 3.96 -23.09
C GLN A 163 7.84 5.45 -23.00
N ASP A 164 6.93 6.35 -22.60
CA ASP A 164 7.21 7.78 -22.51
C ASP A 164 8.23 8.06 -21.40
N TRP A 165 8.13 7.36 -20.27
CA TRP A 165 9.14 7.42 -19.21
C TRP A 165 10.51 6.95 -19.72
N ALA A 166 10.54 5.88 -20.51
CA ALA A 166 11.77 5.35 -21.10
C ALA A 166 12.40 6.35 -22.09
N GLU A 167 11.59 7.00 -22.93
CA GLU A 167 12.02 8.06 -23.87
C GLU A 167 12.56 9.30 -23.14
N MET A 168 12.04 9.61 -21.95
CA MET A 168 12.58 10.64 -21.06
C MET A 168 13.94 10.25 -20.44
N GLY A 169 14.43 9.03 -20.67
CA GLY A 169 15.71 8.52 -20.18
C GLY A 169 15.62 7.79 -18.83
N ILE A 170 14.40 7.53 -18.31
CA ILE A 170 14.23 6.65 -17.14
C ILE A 170 14.52 5.21 -17.58
N SER A 171 15.37 4.52 -16.84
CA SER A 171 15.77 3.14 -17.17
C SER A 171 15.74 2.25 -15.94
N ARG A 172 15.48 0.96 -16.12
CA ARG A 172 15.47 0.00 -15.01
C ARG A 172 16.87 -0.16 -14.43
N VAL A 173 16.98 -0.21 -13.09
CA VAL A 173 18.26 -0.42 -12.40
C VAL A 173 18.93 -1.76 -12.73
N SER A 174 18.14 -2.73 -13.20
CA SER A 174 18.60 -4.04 -13.65
C SER A 174 19.40 -4.00 -14.96
N GLY A 175 19.37 -2.89 -15.70
CA GLY A 175 19.98 -2.77 -17.04
C GLY A 175 19.17 -3.41 -18.17
N ARG A 176 18.14 -4.19 -17.86
CA ARG A 176 17.17 -4.74 -18.83
C ARG A 176 16.17 -3.65 -19.29
N PRO A 177 15.64 -3.73 -20.53
CA PRO A 177 14.52 -2.88 -20.95
C PRO A 177 13.27 -3.16 -20.10
N PHE A 178 12.30 -2.23 -20.10
CA PHE A 178 10.96 -2.53 -19.59
C PHE A 178 10.34 -3.69 -20.39
N PRO A 179 9.54 -4.57 -19.75
CA PRO A 179 8.87 -5.64 -20.48
C PRO A 179 8.01 -5.09 -21.62
N ALA A 180 8.08 -5.71 -22.80
CA ALA A 180 7.40 -5.17 -23.99
C ALA A 180 5.88 -5.01 -23.82
N HIS A 181 5.25 -5.92 -23.07
CA HIS A 181 3.82 -5.86 -22.77
C HIS A 181 3.44 -4.73 -21.79
N GLU A 182 4.40 -4.19 -21.03
CA GLU A 182 4.19 -3.08 -20.10
C GLU A 182 4.38 -1.71 -20.75
N LEU A 183 5.15 -1.62 -21.83
CA LEU A 183 5.47 -0.35 -22.52
C LEU A 183 4.25 0.53 -22.87
N PRO A 184 3.17 -0.01 -23.48
CA PRO A 184 1.99 0.81 -23.78
C PRO A 184 1.11 1.07 -22.55
N GLY A 185 1.33 0.32 -21.46
CA GLY A 185 0.56 0.44 -20.23
C GLY A 185 0.93 1.68 -19.45
N GLU A 186 -0.05 2.24 -18.74
CA GLU A 186 0.18 3.37 -17.85
C GLU A 186 1.10 2.96 -16.67
N GLY A 187 2.08 3.82 -16.37
CA GLY A 187 2.96 3.72 -15.22
C GLY A 187 3.14 5.08 -14.55
N PHE A 188 3.52 5.04 -13.28
CA PHE A 188 3.58 6.20 -12.41
C PHE A 188 4.95 6.30 -11.75
N LEU A 189 5.56 7.47 -11.78
CA LEU A 189 6.75 7.73 -10.99
C LEU A 189 6.37 7.70 -9.49
N MET A 190 7.09 6.89 -8.71
CA MET A 190 6.95 6.76 -7.26
C MET A 190 8.32 6.91 -6.60
N MET A 191 8.46 7.91 -5.73
CA MET A 191 9.71 8.30 -5.10
C MET A 191 9.47 8.47 -3.58
N PRO A 192 9.49 7.38 -2.80
CA PRO A 192 9.01 7.37 -1.42
C PRO A 192 9.87 8.24 -0.48
N ALA A 193 11.11 8.55 -0.87
CA ALA A 193 12.00 9.51 -0.20
C ALA A 193 12.39 10.69 -1.10
N GLY A 194 11.58 11.02 -2.12
CA GLY A 194 11.95 11.98 -3.15
C GLY A 194 13.28 11.61 -3.80
N ARG A 195 14.19 12.58 -3.97
CA ARG A 195 15.54 12.35 -4.49
C ARG A 195 16.52 11.69 -3.51
N ASN A 196 16.09 11.42 -2.27
CA ASN A 196 16.94 10.84 -1.22
C ASN A 196 16.80 9.31 -1.11
N GLY A 197 16.42 8.60 -2.17
CA GLY A 197 16.24 7.15 -2.10
C GLY A 197 15.96 6.49 -3.46
N PRO A 198 15.59 5.20 -3.45
CA PRO A 198 15.21 4.48 -4.65
C PRO A 198 13.97 5.12 -5.29
N ALA A 199 13.87 5.00 -6.61
CA ALA A 199 12.75 5.46 -7.41
C ALA A 199 12.19 4.31 -8.22
N PHE A 200 10.90 4.39 -8.53
CA PHE A 200 10.18 3.32 -9.20
C PHE A 200 9.27 3.88 -10.29
N ILE A 201 9.11 3.12 -11.37
CA ILE A 201 7.91 3.21 -12.21
C ILE A 201 6.98 2.09 -11.76
N VAL A 202 5.90 2.46 -11.09
CA VAL A 202 4.88 1.53 -10.59
C VAL A 202 3.69 1.48 -11.53
N THR A 203 2.95 0.37 -11.53
CA THR A 203 1.75 0.19 -12.36
C THR A 203 0.48 0.45 -11.53
N PRO A 204 -0.73 0.36 -12.10
CA PRO A 204 -1.97 0.39 -11.34
C PRO A 204 -2.02 -0.65 -10.20
N ASN A 205 -1.38 -1.81 -10.36
CA ASN A 205 -1.35 -2.85 -9.33
C ASN A 205 -0.70 -2.38 -8.02
N PHE A 206 0.26 -1.45 -8.07
CA PHE A 206 0.79 -0.82 -6.85
C PHE A 206 -0.27 -0.05 -6.07
N TYR A 207 -1.20 0.60 -6.76
CA TYR A 207 -2.28 1.34 -6.10
C TYR A 207 -3.37 0.40 -5.58
N VAL A 208 -3.59 -0.75 -6.22
CA VAL A 208 -4.42 -1.83 -5.66
C VAL A 208 -3.82 -2.34 -4.34
N LEU A 209 -2.49 -2.51 -4.24
CA LEU A 209 -1.84 -2.83 -2.97
C LEU A 209 -2.03 -1.74 -1.91
N LYS A 210 -2.10 -0.47 -2.32
CA LYS A 210 -2.40 0.64 -1.41
C LYS A 210 -3.85 0.66 -0.95
N ASP A 211 -4.78 0.03 -1.66
CA ASP A 211 -6.15 -0.13 -1.19
C ASP A 211 -6.25 -1.09 0.00
N TYR A 212 -5.33 -2.04 0.08
CA TYR A 212 -5.16 -2.89 1.27
C TYR A 212 -4.64 -2.09 2.47
N ASN A 213 -3.63 -1.23 2.25
CA ASN A 213 -3.10 -0.32 3.26
C ASN A 213 -2.54 0.94 2.59
N LYS A 214 -3.05 2.12 2.96
CA LYS A 214 -2.83 3.42 2.29
C LYS A 214 -1.42 4.02 2.51
N SER A 215 -0.37 3.20 2.44
CA SER A 215 1.04 3.56 2.62
C SER A 215 1.89 3.12 1.42
N ASP A 216 2.67 4.03 0.86
CA ASP A 216 3.61 3.71 -0.24
C ASP A 216 4.64 2.66 0.21
N LEU A 217 5.13 2.76 1.45
CA LEU A 217 6.10 1.81 1.99
C LEU A 217 5.51 0.43 2.22
N TYR A 218 4.21 0.36 2.53
CA TYR A 218 3.51 -0.92 2.62
C TYR A 218 3.42 -1.59 1.25
N ALA A 219 2.92 -0.88 0.24
CA ALA A 219 2.79 -1.42 -1.10
C ALA A 219 4.15 -1.80 -1.69
N LEU A 220 5.18 -1.00 -1.42
CA LEU A 220 6.56 -1.30 -1.80
C LEU A 220 7.09 -2.55 -1.08
N PHE A 221 6.81 -2.71 0.21
CA PHE A 221 7.15 -3.92 0.96
C PHE A 221 6.49 -5.15 0.32
N VAL A 222 5.18 -5.11 0.06
CA VAL A 222 4.44 -6.24 -0.49
C VAL A 222 4.96 -6.64 -1.86
N GLY A 223 5.09 -5.68 -2.79
CA GLY A 223 5.63 -5.93 -4.12
C GLY A 223 7.03 -6.53 -4.06
N HIS A 224 7.93 -5.89 -3.31
CA HIS A 224 9.32 -6.33 -3.21
C HIS A 224 9.48 -7.69 -2.52
N VAL A 225 8.78 -7.94 -1.40
CA VAL A 225 8.81 -9.26 -0.74
C VAL A 225 8.23 -10.33 -1.66
N GLY A 226 7.18 -10.02 -2.43
CA GLY A 226 6.67 -10.91 -3.48
C GLY A 226 7.76 -11.27 -4.50
N ASP A 227 8.52 -10.30 -4.98
CA ASP A 227 9.65 -10.55 -5.90
C ASP A 227 10.75 -11.39 -5.25
N ARG A 228 11.03 -11.18 -3.95
CA ARG A 228 12.01 -11.98 -3.20
C ARG A 228 11.55 -13.43 -3.05
N ILE A 229 10.26 -13.66 -2.80
CA ILE A 229 9.67 -15.00 -2.70
C ILE A 229 9.78 -15.75 -4.03
N GLN A 230 9.46 -15.08 -5.14
CA GLN A 230 9.36 -15.73 -6.45
C GLN A 230 10.72 -15.84 -7.18
N TYR A 231 11.53 -14.79 -7.12
CA TYR A 231 12.72 -14.64 -7.96
C TYR A 231 14.03 -14.61 -7.17
N GLY A 232 13.97 -14.58 -5.83
CA GLY A 232 15.16 -14.53 -4.99
C GLY A 232 15.98 -13.24 -5.16
N VAL A 233 15.33 -12.12 -5.49
CA VAL A 233 16.03 -10.83 -5.66
C VAL A 233 16.67 -10.36 -4.35
N GLY A 234 17.75 -9.60 -4.46
CA GLY A 234 18.40 -8.93 -3.33
C GLY A 234 17.66 -7.67 -2.88
N ASP A 235 18.36 -6.82 -2.14
CA ASP A 235 17.83 -5.52 -1.71
C ASP A 235 17.75 -4.54 -2.89
N PHE A 236 17.06 -3.41 -2.70
CA PHE A 236 17.07 -2.32 -3.68
C PHE A 236 18.49 -1.87 -3.99
N LYS A 237 18.76 -1.58 -5.27
CA LYS A 237 20.09 -1.20 -5.72
C LYS A 237 20.46 0.21 -5.24
N ALA A 238 19.52 1.15 -5.34
CA ALA A 238 19.69 2.49 -4.82
C ALA A 238 19.55 2.49 -3.29
N ARG A 239 20.53 3.11 -2.61
CA ARG A 239 20.52 3.24 -1.15
C ARG A 239 19.58 4.36 -0.72
N TRP A 240 19.00 4.19 0.46
CA TRP A 240 18.30 5.27 1.16
C TRP A 240 19.32 6.30 1.67
N GLY A 241 19.12 7.55 1.28
CA GLY A 241 19.85 8.69 1.80
C GLY A 241 19.34 9.13 3.17
N LYS A 242 20.07 10.07 3.78
CA LYS A 242 19.66 10.67 5.05
C LYS A 242 18.42 11.55 4.83
N VAL A 243 17.40 11.34 5.66
CA VAL A 243 16.22 12.21 5.78
C VAL A 243 16.09 12.68 7.21
N ASP A 244 15.54 13.87 7.41
CA ASP A 244 15.35 14.43 8.75
C ASP A 244 14.22 13.72 9.50
N ALA A 245 14.37 13.58 10.81
CA ALA A 245 13.28 13.17 11.68
C ALA A 245 12.35 14.37 11.89
N LEU A 246 11.11 14.26 11.41
CA LEU A 246 10.10 15.30 11.51
C LEU A 246 8.90 14.80 12.30
N TYR A 247 8.35 15.64 13.18
CA TYR A 247 7.09 15.32 13.80
C TYR A 247 5.95 15.45 12.80
N ARG A 248 4.88 14.67 13.01
CA ARG A 248 3.64 14.79 12.23
C ARG A 248 3.11 16.23 12.24
N SER A 249 3.26 16.95 13.35
CA SER A 249 2.90 18.37 13.47
C SER A 249 3.76 19.30 12.63
N ASP A 250 5.04 18.98 12.41
CA ASP A 250 5.91 19.78 11.54
C ASP A 250 5.50 19.63 10.08
N ILE A 251 5.23 18.40 9.65
CA ILE A 251 4.75 18.13 8.29
C ILE A 251 3.39 18.80 8.06
N ALA A 252 2.48 18.71 9.03
CA ALA A 252 1.17 19.36 8.95
C ALA A 252 1.29 20.89 8.86
N ALA A 253 2.24 21.50 9.57
CA ALA A 253 2.52 22.93 9.46
C ALA A 253 3.04 23.28 8.05
N MET A 254 4.00 22.52 7.52
CA MET A 254 4.50 22.72 6.15
C MET A 254 3.40 22.57 5.10
N GLN A 255 2.52 21.57 5.25
CA GLN A 255 1.37 21.35 4.37
C GLN A 255 0.43 22.55 4.36
N ARG A 256 0.04 23.09 5.53
CA ARG A 256 -0.83 24.29 5.62
C ARG A 256 -0.18 25.51 4.98
N THR A 257 1.12 25.71 5.17
CA THR A 257 1.83 26.81 4.53
C THR A 257 1.84 26.65 3.00
N LEU A 258 2.13 25.45 2.49
CA LEU A 258 2.06 25.15 1.06
C LEU A 258 0.63 25.36 0.49
N GLU A 259 -0.41 24.95 1.21
CA GLU A 259 -1.81 25.18 0.84
C GLU A 259 -2.12 26.67 0.74
N SER A 260 -1.65 27.49 1.70
CA SER A 260 -1.81 28.95 1.66
C SER A 260 -1.10 29.62 0.48
N GLN A 261 -0.09 28.96 -0.08
CA GLN A 261 0.64 29.37 -1.29
C GLN A 261 0.00 28.80 -2.58
N GLY A 262 -1.13 28.11 -2.49
CA GLY A 262 -1.87 27.55 -3.63
C GLY A 262 -1.38 26.18 -4.11
N HIS A 263 -0.55 25.48 -3.32
CA HIS A 263 -0.12 24.12 -3.65
C HIS A 263 -1.12 23.07 -3.14
N ASP A 264 -1.52 22.14 -4.01
CA ASP A 264 -2.30 20.96 -3.62
C ASP A 264 -1.39 19.91 -2.95
N VAL A 265 -1.47 19.80 -1.63
CA VAL A 265 -0.76 18.79 -0.83
C VAL A 265 -1.62 17.58 -0.46
N GLY A 266 -2.91 17.57 -0.84
CA GLY A 266 -3.87 16.53 -0.50
C GLY A 266 -4.51 16.65 0.90
N GLY A 267 -4.30 17.77 1.59
CA GLY A 267 -4.73 18.00 2.97
C GLY A 267 -3.57 18.00 3.97
N ALA A 268 -3.71 18.76 5.05
CA ALA A 268 -2.71 18.90 6.11
C ALA A 268 -2.80 17.80 7.20
N ASP A 269 -2.64 16.55 6.81
CA ASP A 269 -2.74 15.36 7.70
C ASP A 269 -1.43 15.00 8.43
N GLY A 270 -0.33 15.69 8.12
CA GLY A 270 1.01 15.47 8.64
C GLY A 270 1.74 14.26 8.04
N LEU A 271 1.24 13.68 6.95
CA LEU A 271 1.86 12.57 6.23
C LEU A 271 2.38 13.05 4.88
N PRO A 272 3.67 12.87 4.55
CA PRO A 272 4.25 13.40 3.33
C PRO A 272 3.99 12.46 2.15
N GLY A 273 2.71 12.30 1.75
CA GLY A 273 2.31 11.55 0.55
C GLY A 273 2.76 12.20 -0.75
N PHE A 274 2.50 11.56 -1.89
CA PHE A 274 2.98 12.02 -3.21
C PHE A 274 2.59 13.48 -3.51
N LYS A 275 1.37 13.91 -3.16
CA LYS A 275 0.95 15.31 -3.38
C LYS A 275 1.80 16.29 -2.57
N THR A 276 2.08 15.98 -1.31
CA THR A 276 2.97 16.78 -0.46
C THR A 276 4.38 16.81 -1.03
N ARG A 277 4.98 15.65 -1.35
CA ARG A 277 6.34 15.54 -1.92
C ARG A 277 6.49 16.29 -3.24
N ARG A 278 5.52 16.14 -4.14
CA ARG A 278 5.44 16.87 -5.40
C ARG A 278 5.36 18.38 -5.20
N SER A 279 4.47 18.83 -4.32
CA SER A 279 4.28 20.25 -4.03
C SER A 279 5.53 20.87 -3.41
N ILE A 280 6.23 20.14 -2.54
CA ILE A 280 7.56 20.51 -2.05
C ILE A 280 8.55 20.70 -3.22
N GLY A 281 8.59 19.76 -4.17
CA GLY A 281 9.45 19.87 -5.34
C GLY A 281 9.14 21.08 -6.23
N ARG A 282 7.85 21.36 -6.45
CA ARG A 282 7.39 22.53 -7.21
C ARG A 282 7.77 23.83 -6.52
N TRP A 283 7.52 23.92 -5.21
CA TRP A 283 7.91 25.07 -4.40
C TRP A 283 9.43 25.28 -4.37
N GLN A 284 10.22 24.21 -4.21
CA GLN A 284 11.68 24.27 -4.27
C GLN A 284 12.14 24.87 -5.61
N LYS A 285 11.63 24.34 -6.73
CA LYS A 285 11.96 24.86 -8.06
C LYS A 285 11.56 26.33 -8.23
N ALA A 286 10.34 26.69 -7.85
CA ALA A 286 9.81 28.06 -7.98
C ALA A 286 10.62 29.09 -7.18
N THR A 287 11.28 28.66 -6.11
CA THR A 287 12.07 29.50 -5.23
C THR A 287 13.59 29.37 -5.44
N GLY A 288 14.02 28.83 -6.59
CA GLY A 288 15.44 28.74 -6.97
C GLY A 288 16.23 27.66 -6.21
N ARG A 289 15.56 26.74 -5.51
CA ARG A 289 16.18 25.64 -4.75
C ARG A 289 16.23 24.36 -5.58
N SER A 290 17.18 23.49 -5.26
CA SER A 290 17.25 22.14 -5.85
C SER A 290 16.04 21.30 -5.41
N PRO A 291 15.22 20.78 -6.34
CA PRO A 291 14.04 19.98 -6.00
C PRO A 291 14.41 18.60 -5.46
N THR A 292 14.33 18.43 -4.15
CA THR A 292 14.47 17.13 -3.48
C THR A 292 13.15 16.36 -3.42
N CYS A 293 12.01 17.05 -3.55
CA CYS A 293 10.67 16.49 -3.40
C CYS A 293 10.48 15.73 -2.07
N PHE A 294 11.15 16.17 -1.01
CA PHE A 294 11.03 15.56 0.30
C PHE A 294 11.12 16.64 1.39
N PRO A 295 10.30 16.55 2.46
CA PRO A 295 10.36 17.52 3.54
C PRO A 295 11.69 17.41 4.30
N ASN A 296 12.18 18.54 4.79
CA ASN A 296 13.34 18.62 5.67
C ASN A 296 13.10 19.67 6.78
N ALA A 297 13.89 19.62 7.84
CA ALA A 297 13.67 20.43 9.05
C ALA A 297 13.74 21.94 8.78
N ALA A 298 14.62 22.37 7.86
CA ALA A 298 14.78 23.78 7.50
C ALA A 298 13.59 24.34 6.72
N MET A 299 12.75 23.50 6.11
CA MET A 299 11.60 23.97 5.31
C MET A 299 10.56 24.71 6.15
N LYS A 300 10.42 24.42 7.44
CA LYS A 300 9.40 25.08 8.27
C LYS A 300 9.64 26.59 8.39
N SER A 301 10.89 27.00 8.61
CA SER A 301 11.25 28.43 8.62
C SER A 301 11.27 29.02 7.23
N THR A 302 11.74 28.25 6.24
CA THR A 302 11.91 28.73 4.87
C THR A 302 10.58 28.95 4.14
N LEU A 303 9.55 28.15 4.42
CA LEU A 303 8.21 28.30 3.86
C LEU A 303 7.46 29.53 4.39
N ALA A 304 7.85 30.03 5.57
CA ALA A 304 7.20 31.16 6.23
C ALA A 304 7.76 32.52 5.79
N GLN A 305 8.80 32.54 4.96
CA GLN A 305 9.43 33.72 4.37
C GLN A 305 8.89 33.96 2.96
#